data_AF-A0A927TIJ2-F1
#
_entry.id   AF-A0A927TIJ2-F1
#
_cell.length_a   1.000
_cell.length_b   1.000
_cell.length_c   1.000
_cell.angle_alpha   90.00
_cell.angle_beta   90.00
_cell.angle_gamma   90.00
#
_symmetry.space_group_name_H-M   'P 1'
#
loop_
_entity.id
_entity.type
_entity.pdbx_description
1 polymer ?
#
loop_
_entity_poly.entity_id
_entity_poly.type
_entity_poly.pdbx_seq_one_letter_code
_entity_poly.pdbx_strand_id
1 'polypeptide(L)'
;MYNIDEIIHMLDWNQPEEIQTKGRKLARDVKCFHVFIQPGYAKYNKNVWDNCALIIADKTDEELKPYLSELFEWIEDMNWPGAFCIWDRLKQYEDKEWLNYILNESIYKAKVLKRTMWLSNLREFQGTKDSIEYKHETFVRRVYDALVEDSIQNEKMLNENVQILDWMPERRKNKLELYQSLDENQKIIFLKSIKDAKANAVYNLFCMLEGLGNKKDRDLFEVELKINGLKVDEGLADTFWKVVMENDETY
;
A
#
# COMPACT_ATOMS: atom_id res chain seq x y z
N MET A 1 -45.61 -2.66 -2.94
CA MET A 1 -44.43 -3.16 -2.21
C MET A 1 -43.66 -4.01 -3.21
N TYR A 2 -42.42 -3.65 -3.54
CA TYR A 2 -41.63 -4.45 -4.47
C TYR A 2 -41.15 -5.73 -3.78
N ASN A 3 -41.14 -6.84 -4.50
CA ASN A 3 -40.64 -8.10 -3.99
C ASN A 3 -39.10 -8.02 -3.92
N ILE A 4 -38.54 -8.00 -2.70
CA ILE A 4 -37.10 -7.87 -2.49
C ILE A 4 -36.34 -9.05 -3.10
N ASP A 5 -36.92 -10.25 -3.07
CA ASP A 5 -36.29 -11.44 -3.66
C ASP A 5 -36.17 -11.32 -5.19
N GLU A 6 -37.17 -10.71 -5.84
CA GLU A 6 -37.11 -10.41 -7.27
C GLU A 6 -36.06 -9.34 -7.57
N ILE A 7 -36.00 -8.27 -6.76
CA ILE A 7 -34.97 -7.24 -6.92
C ILE A 7 -33.58 -7.88 -6.79
N ILE A 8 -33.31 -8.63 -5.73
CA ILE A 8 -32.01 -9.28 -5.51
C ILE A 8 -31.66 -10.24 -6.66
N HIS A 9 -32.64 -11.00 -7.18
CA HIS A 9 -32.42 -11.85 -8.36
C HIS A 9 -31.95 -11.06 -9.58
N MET A 10 -32.51 -9.86 -9.78
CA MET A 10 -32.13 -8.99 -10.89
C MET A 10 -30.73 -8.40 -10.72
N LEU A 11 -30.23 -8.26 -9.49
CA LEU A 11 -28.91 -7.71 -9.17
C LEU A 11 -27.77 -8.74 -9.31
N ASP A 12 -28.06 -10.00 -9.63
CA ASP A 12 -27.05 -11.02 -9.88
C ASP A 12 -26.23 -10.66 -11.13
N TRP A 13 -24.90 -10.60 -11.00
CA TRP A 13 -23.99 -10.27 -12.10
C TRP A 13 -24.05 -11.24 -13.28
N ASN A 14 -24.71 -12.39 -13.12
CA ASN A 14 -24.96 -13.36 -14.19
C ASN A 14 -26.19 -12.99 -15.02
N GLN A 15 -27.00 -12.02 -14.57
CA GLN A 15 -28.11 -11.48 -15.36
C GLN A 15 -27.60 -10.53 -16.44
N PRO A 16 -28.36 -10.34 -17.53
CA PRO A 16 -28.06 -9.29 -18.49
C PRO A 16 -28.02 -7.90 -17.83
N GLU A 17 -27.11 -7.01 -18.27
CA GLU A 17 -26.95 -5.66 -17.71
C GLU A 17 -28.24 -4.83 -17.69
N GLU A 18 -29.12 -5.03 -18.68
CA GLU A 18 -30.44 -4.40 -18.74
C GLU A 18 -31.33 -4.80 -17.55
N ILE A 19 -31.26 -6.06 -17.13
CA ILE A 19 -31.99 -6.60 -15.98
C ILE A 19 -31.37 -6.06 -14.69
N GLN A 20 -30.04 -6.06 -14.58
CA GLN A 20 -29.32 -5.48 -13.44
C GLN A 20 -29.65 -4.00 -13.26
N THR A 21 -29.63 -3.22 -14.34
CA THR A 21 -30.00 -1.80 -14.36
C THR A 21 -31.43 -1.57 -13.88
N LYS A 22 -32.37 -2.39 -14.35
CA LYS A 22 -33.77 -2.33 -13.90
C LYS A 22 -33.88 -2.67 -12.41
N GLY A 23 -33.12 -3.67 -11.94
CA GLY A 23 -33.02 -4.05 -10.53
C GLY A 23 -32.54 -2.89 -9.67
N ARG A 24 -31.43 -2.25 -10.04
CA ARG A 24 -30.87 -1.07 -9.34
C ARG A 24 -31.89 0.07 -9.29
N LYS A 25 -32.60 0.34 -10.39
CA LYS A 25 -33.66 1.37 -10.44
C LYS A 25 -34.80 1.08 -9.46
N LEU A 26 -35.27 -0.16 -9.37
CA LEU A 26 -36.32 -0.54 -8.41
C LEU A 26 -35.82 -0.49 -6.96
N ALA A 27 -34.56 -0.86 -6.73
CA ALA A 27 -33.94 -0.88 -5.41
C ALA A 27 -33.77 0.52 -4.80
N ARG A 28 -33.56 1.56 -5.63
CA ARG A 28 -33.46 2.95 -5.16
C ARG A 28 -34.68 3.41 -4.36
N ASP A 29 -35.87 2.98 -4.76
CA ASP A 29 -37.14 3.33 -4.12
C ASP A 29 -37.43 2.52 -2.83
N VAL A 30 -36.58 1.53 -2.51
CA VAL A 30 -36.72 0.74 -1.28
C VAL A 30 -36.19 1.56 -0.10
N LYS A 31 -37.10 1.90 0.83
CA LYS A 31 -36.77 2.63 2.06
C LYS A 31 -35.92 1.81 3.03
N CYS A 32 -36.25 0.54 3.21
CA CYS A 32 -35.52 -0.39 4.08
C CYS A 32 -34.34 -1.01 3.32
N PHE A 33 -33.37 -0.20 2.90
CA PHE A 33 -32.27 -0.63 2.03
C PHE A 33 -31.21 -1.50 2.73
N HIS A 34 -31.30 -1.70 4.05
CA HIS A 34 -30.41 -2.58 4.82
C HIS A 34 -30.31 -3.99 4.21
N VAL A 35 -31.36 -4.47 3.55
CA VAL A 35 -31.38 -5.75 2.83
C VAL A 35 -30.31 -5.88 1.73
N PHE A 36 -29.72 -4.76 1.29
CA PHE A 36 -28.65 -4.71 0.30
C PHE A 36 -27.25 -4.65 0.92
N ILE A 37 -27.12 -4.54 2.25
CA ILE A 37 -25.82 -4.54 2.92
C ILE A 37 -25.33 -5.98 3.06
N GLN A 38 -24.40 -6.39 2.19
CA GLN A 38 -23.79 -7.72 2.13
C GLN A 38 -24.81 -8.87 2.20
N PRO A 39 -25.83 -8.91 1.31
CA PRO A 39 -26.82 -9.97 1.33
C PRO A 39 -26.15 -11.34 1.19
N GLY A 40 -26.45 -12.24 2.12
CA GLY A 40 -25.90 -13.59 2.16
C GLY A 40 -26.96 -14.58 2.63
N TYR A 41 -27.54 -15.34 1.70
CA TYR A 41 -28.44 -16.45 1.99
C TYR A 41 -28.35 -17.51 0.88
N ALA A 42 -28.92 -18.70 1.08
CA ALA A 42 -28.62 -19.91 0.29
C ALA A 42 -28.66 -19.77 -1.25
N LYS A 43 -29.34 -18.76 -1.82
CA LYS A 43 -29.42 -18.50 -3.27
C LYS A 43 -28.51 -17.37 -3.78
N TYR A 44 -28.12 -16.42 -2.94
CA TYR A 44 -27.32 -15.26 -3.35
C TYR A 44 -26.23 -14.96 -2.32
N ASN A 45 -25.05 -14.65 -2.84
CA ASN A 45 -23.85 -14.38 -2.06
C ASN A 45 -23.14 -13.18 -2.73
N LYS A 46 -21.81 -13.21 -2.86
CA LYS A 46 -21.01 -12.13 -3.46
C LYS A 46 -21.41 -11.73 -4.89
N ASN A 47 -22.13 -12.59 -5.63
CA ASN A 47 -22.57 -12.33 -7.01
C ASN A 47 -23.55 -11.15 -7.16
N VAL A 48 -24.19 -10.69 -6.08
CA VAL A 48 -25.07 -9.51 -6.12
C VAL A 48 -24.44 -8.27 -5.48
N TRP A 49 -23.29 -8.41 -4.83
CA TRP A 49 -22.75 -7.38 -3.94
C TRP A 49 -22.32 -6.11 -4.69
N ASP A 50 -21.78 -6.23 -5.90
CA ASP A 50 -21.34 -5.07 -6.69
C ASP A 50 -22.51 -4.13 -7.00
N ASN A 51 -23.64 -4.70 -7.46
CA ASN A 51 -24.87 -3.97 -7.70
C ASN A 51 -25.48 -3.39 -6.42
N CYS A 52 -25.42 -4.14 -5.32
CA CYS A 52 -25.85 -3.65 -4.01
C CYS A 52 -25.01 -2.45 -3.54
N ALA A 53 -23.70 -2.47 -3.74
CA ALA A 53 -22.82 -1.37 -3.39
C ALA A 53 -23.17 -0.09 -4.15
N LEU A 54 -23.49 -0.19 -5.45
CA LEU A 54 -23.96 0.94 -6.25
C LEU A 54 -25.27 1.55 -5.68
N ILE A 55 -26.21 0.70 -5.26
CA ILE A 55 -27.48 1.15 -4.65
C ILE A 55 -27.22 1.87 -3.31
N ILE A 56 -26.31 1.33 -2.50
CA ILE A 56 -25.93 1.92 -1.20
C ILE A 56 -25.21 3.25 -1.41
N ALA A 57 -24.32 3.33 -2.41
CA ALA A 57 -23.55 4.54 -2.71
C ALA A 57 -24.44 5.73 -3.09
N ASP A 58 -25.60 5.46 -3.69
CA ASP A 58 -26.60 6.48 -4.05
C ASP A 58 -27.39 7.05 -2.85
N LYS A 59 -27.26 6.48 -1.63
CA LYS A 59 -28.00 6.92 -0.44
C LYS A 59 -27.39 8.16 0.20
N THR A 60 -28.23 8.97 0.87
CA THR A 60 -27.76 10.17 1.57
C THR A 60 -26.99 9.81 2.84
N ASP A 61 -26.22 10.76 3.37
CA ASP A 61 -25.49 10.55 4.62
C ASP A 61 -26.43 10.26 5.79
N GLU A 62 -27.59 10.91 5.86
CA GLU A 62 -28.61 10.65 6.89
C GLU A 62 -29.17 9.23 6.81
N GLU A 63 -29.38 8.72 5.59
CA GLU A 63 -29.82 7.34 5.37
C GLU A 63 -28.74 6.32 5.76
N LEU A 64 -27.47 6.63 5.51
CA LEU A 64 -26.33 5.75 5.78
C LEU A 64 -25.85 5.80 7.24
N LYS A 65 -26.08 6.92 7.94
CA LYS A 65 -25.62 7.15 9.32
C LYS A 65 -25.82 5.97 10.29
N PRO A 66 -27.00 5.31 10.34
CA PRO A 66 -27.20 4.19 11.26
C PRO A 66 -26.47 2.90 10.86
N TYR A 67 -25.96 2.80 9.62
CA TYR A 67 -25.34 1.59 9.08
C TYR A 67 -23.83 1.72 8.86
N LEU A 68 -23.20 2.83 9.29
CA LEU A 68 -21.78 3.06 9.04
C LEU A 68 -20.89 1.94 9.57
N SER A 69 -21.25 1.30 10.68
CA SER A 69 -20.46 0.18 11.22
C SER A 69 -20.44 -1.01 10.25
N GLU A 70 -21.60 -1.38 9.70
CA GLU A 70 -21.75 -2.44 8.70
C GLU A 70 -21.13 -2.06 7.36
N LEU A 71 -21.15 -0.78 6.98
CA LEU A 71 -20.45 -0.30 5.78
C LEU A 71 -18.93 -0.42 5.92
N PHE A 72 -18.38 -0.21 7.11
CA PHE A 72 -16.96 -0.51 7.36
C PHE A 72 -16.64 -2.01 7.33
N GLU A 73 -17.61 -2.92 7.43
CA GLU A 73 -17.34 -4.35 7.23
C GLU A 73 -17.06 -4.68 5.76
N TRP A 74 -17.55 -3.89 4.79
CA TRP A 74 -17.23 -4.07 3.37
C TRP A 74 -15.74 -3.95 3.07
N ILE A 75 -14.99 -3.23 3.90
CA ILE A 75 -13.55 -3.02 3.72
C ILE A 75 -12.71 -4.08 4.45
N GLU A 76 -13.31 -5.15 4.98
CA GLU A 76 -12.58 -6.29 5.55
C GLU A 76 -11.69 -6.97 4.50
N ASP A 77 -12.18 -7.09 3.27
CA ASP A 77 -11.45 -7.66 2.13
C ASP A 77 -11.76 -6.84 0.89
N MET A 78 -10.77 -6.08 0.43
CA MET A 78 -10.89 -5.20 -0.73
C MET A 78 -11.12 -5.96 -2.05
N ASN A 79 -11.03 -7.30 -2.06
CA ASN A 79 -11.42 -8.12 -3.22
C ASN A 79 -12.93 -8.43 -3.26
N TRP A 80 -13.71 -8.02 -2.25
CA TRP A 80 -15.16 -8.19 -2.28
C TRP A 80 -15.78 -7.30 -3.37
N PRO A 81 -16.69 -7.83 -4.21
CA PRO A 81 -17.37 -7.02 -5.22
C PRO A 81 -18.07 -5.85 -4.53
N GLY A 82 -17.90 -4.62 -5.03
CA GLY A 82 -18.44 -3.42 -4.41
C GLY A 82 -17.64 -2.80 -3.25
N ALA A 83 -16.57 -3.42 -2.75
CA ALA A 83 -15.80 -2.89 -1.61
C ALA A 83 -15.21 -1.49 -1.88
N PHE A 84 -14.60 -1.29 -3.06
CA PHE A 84 -14.08 0.02 -3.46
C PHE A 84 -15.19 1.08 -3.63
N CYS A 85 -16.36 0.67 -4.14
CA CYS A 85 -17.51 1.57 -4.27
C CYS A 85 -17.96 2.10 -2.89
N ILE A 86 -18.06 1.22 -1.89
CA ILE A 86 -18.38 1.61 -0.52
C ILE A 86 -17.25 2.45 0.10
N TRP A 87 -15.99 2.08 -0.13
CA TRP A 87 -14.83 2.86 0.32
C TRP A 87 -14.91 4.31 -0.18
N ASP A 88 -15.10 4.51 -1.48
CA ASP A 88 -15.21 5.84 -2.08
C ASP A 88 -16.42 6.61 -1.55
N ARG A 89 -17.55 5.93 -1.31
CA ARG A 89 -18.73 6.54 -0.70
C ARG A 89 -18.47 7.01 0.73
N LEU A 90 -17.78 6.21 1.53
CA LEU A 90 -17.40 6.57 2.91
C LEU A 90 -16.42 7.75 2.92
N LYS A 91 -15.53 7.85 1.94
CA LYS A 91 -14.63 9.03 1.79
C LYS A 91 -15.39 10.32 1.50
N GLN A 92 -16.55 10.24 0.85
CA GLN A 92 -17.39 11.40 0.53
C GLN A 92 -18.31 11.84 1.68
N TYR A 93 -18.52 10.99 2.70
CA TYR A 93 -19.42 11.27 3.83
C TYR A 93 -19.04 12.58 4.57
N GLU A 94 -19.97 13.51 4.76
CA GLU A 94 -19.72 14.89 5.18
C GLU A 94 -19.36 15.02 6.66
N ASP A 95 -20.09 14.33 7.53
CA ASP A 95 -19.88 14.36 8.99
C ASP A 95 -18.65 13.52 9.37
N LYS A 96 -17.47 14.12 9.17
CA LYS A 96 -16.16 13.48 9.41
C LYS A 96 -15.93 13.11 10.86
N GLU A 97 -16.48 13.88 11.81
CA GLU A 97 -16.34 13.59 13.24
C GLU A 97 -17.05 12.28 13.58
N TRP A 98 -18.31 12.15 13.18
CA TRP A 98 -19.07 10.91 13.39
C TRP A 98 -18.48 9.73 12.63
N LEU A 99 -18.06 9.93 11.37
CA LEU A 99 -17.41 8.88 10.58
C LEU A 99 -16.15 8.36 11.29
N ASN A 100 -15.31 9.27 11.81
CA ASN A 100 -14.09 8.90 12.53
C ASN A 100 -14.38 8.18 13.86
N TYR A 101 -15.44 8.57 14.56
CA TYR A 101 -15.90 7.85 15.75
C TYR A 101 -16.24 6.40 15.42
N ILE A 102 -17.06 6.16 14.39
CA ILE A 102 -17.44 4.79 13.98
C ILE A 102 -16.25 4.01 13.41
N LEU A 103 -15.33 4.69 12.70
CA LEU A 103 -14.10 4.09 12.21
C LEU A 103 -13.22 3.57 13.36
N ASN A 104 -13.06 4.37 14.42
CA ASN A 104 -12.28 3.98 15.60
C ASN A 104 -12.91 2.79 16.34
N GLU A 105 -14.23 2.77 16.47
CA GLU A 105 -14.99 1.61 16.99
C GLU A 105 -14.72 0.37 16.12
N SER A 106 -14.73 0.51 14.79
CA SER A 106 -14.45 -0.57 13.85
C SER A 106 -13.01 -1.07 13.95
N ILE A 107 -12.03 -0.18 14.12
CA ILE A 107 -10.61 -0.53 14.38
C ILE A 107 -10.48 -1.31 15.69
N TYR A 108 -11.16 -0.87 16.75
CA TYR A 108 -11.17 -1.57 18.03
C TYR A 108 -11.78 -2.97 17.88
N LYS A 109 -12.92 -3.08 17.21
CA LYS A 109 -13.59 -4.35 16.88
C LYS A 109 -12.66 -5.28 16.09
N ALA A 110 -12.00 -4.80 15.05
CA ALA A 110 -11.06 -5.58 14.25
C ALA A 110 -9.87 -6.10 15.07
N LYS A 111 -9.33 -5.28 16.00
CA LYS A 111 -8.26 -5.70 16.94
C LYS A 111 -8.73 -6.81 17.87
N VAL A 112 -9.87 -6.63 18.53
CA VAL A 112 -10.43 -7.62 19.49
C VAL A 112 -10.73 -8.94 18.79
N LEU A 113 -11.29 -8.88 17.58
CA LEU A 113 -11.61 -10.05 16.76
C LEU A 113 -10.38 -10.64 16.03
N LYS A 114 -9.19 -10.02 16.17
CA LYS A 114 -7.95 -10.40 15.50
C LYS A 114 -8.07 -10.51 13.97
N ARG A 115 -8.91 -9.66 13.36
CA ARG A 115 -9.08 -9.57 11.91
C ARG A 115 -8.01 -8.66 11.33
N THR A 116 -6.82 -9.22 11.08
CA THR A 116 -5.61 -8.46 10.68
C THR A 116 -5.77 -7.73 9.36
N MET A 117 -6.39 -8.36 8.35
CA MET A 117 -6.65 -7.73 7.05
C MET A 117 -7.59 -6.53 7.18
N TRP A 118 -8.71 -6.72 7.87
CA TRP A 118 -9.66 -5.63 8.13
C TRP A 118 -9.02 -4.47 8.89
N LEU A 119 -8.25 -4.77 9.94
CA LEU A 119 -7.52 -3.76 10.71
C LEU A 119 -6.56 -2.96 9.82
N SER A 120 -5.85 -3.62 8.91
CA SER A 120 -4.96 -2.96 7.94
C SER A 120 -5.73 -1.99 7.05
N ASN A 121 -6.84 -2.45 6.45
CA ASN A 121 -7.66 -1.64 5.57
C ASN A 121 -8.32 -0.46 6.30
N LEU A 122 -8.81 -0.66 7.53
CA LEU A 122 -9.38 0.41 8.35
C LEU A 122 -8.34 1.49 8.70
N ARG A 123 -7.09 1.11 9.00
CA ARG A 123 -5.99 2.06 9.24
C ARG A 123 -5.62 2.83 7.98
N GLU A 124 -5.59 2.16 6.84
CA GLU A 124 -5.43 2.82 5.55
C GLU A 124 -6.58 3.80 5.27
N PHE A 125 -7.82 3.40 5.57
CA PHE A 125 -8.99 4.27 5.43
C PHE A 125 -8.89 5.50 6.35
N GLN A 126 -8.42 5.32 7.58
CA GLN A 126 -8.22 6.41 8.54
C GLN A 126 -7.26 7.49 8.02
N GLY A 127 -6.43 7.17 7.03
CA GLY A 127 -5.42 8.09 6.54
C GLY A 127 -4.41 8.43 7.63
N THR A 128 -4.19 7.53 8.59
CA THR A 128 -3.07 7.70 9.52
C THR A 128 -1.80 7.79 8.68
N LYS A 129 -0.96 8.79 9.01
CA LYS A 129 0.42 8.90 8.55
C LYS A 129 1.12 7.54 8.59
N ASP A 130 0.82 6.73 9.61
CA ASP A 130 1.26 5.35 9.75
C ASP A 130 1.06 4.46 8.51
N SER A 131 0.03 4.63 7.68
CA SER A 131 -0.16 3.76 6.49
C SER A 131 0.73 4.14 5.30
N ILE A 132 1.02 5.44 5.13
CA ILE A 132 1.93 5.96 4.11
C ILE A 132 3.37 5.84 4.60
N GLU A 133 3.63 6.23 5.86
CA GLU A 133 4.93 6.10 6.52
C GLU A 133 5.36 4.63 6.67
N TYR A 134 4.45 3.71 7.00
CA TYR A 134 4.75 2.25 6.97
C TYR A 134 5.00 1.73 5.55
N LYS A 135 4.27 2.22 4.53
CA LYS A 135 4.51 1.86 3.13
C LYS A 135 5.84 2.45 2.63
N HIS A 136 6.19 3.67 3.05
CA HIS A 136 7.47 4.33 2.78
C HIS A 136 8.60 3.56 3.43
N GLU A 137 8.50 3.28 4.73
CA GLU A 137 9.50 2.52 5.47
C GLU A 137 9.68 1.12 4.87
N THR A 138 8.59 0.42 4.54
CA THR A 138 8.67 -0.90 3.89
C THR A 138 9.37 -0.82 2.54
N PHE A 139 9.04 0.17 1.70
CA PHE A 139 9.68 0.36 0.41
C PHE A 139 11.17 0.70 0.57
N VAL A 140 11.47 1.66 1.45
CA VAL A 140 12.82 2.12 1.76
C VAL A 140 13.70 1.00 2.30
N ARG A 141 13.19 0.18 3.22
CA ARG A 141 13.91 -1.00 3.74
C ARG A 141 14.21 -2.00 2.63
N ARG A 142 13.24 -2.29 1.75
CA ARG A 142 13.49 -3.17 0.59
C ARG A 142 14.55 -2.61 -0.36
N VAL A 143 14.56 -1.30 -0.58
CA VAL A 143 15.59 -0.65 -1.40
C VAL A 143 16.96 -0.75 -0.72
N TYR A 144 17.03 -0.51 0.59
CA TYR A 144 18.26 -0.68 1.37
C TYR A 144 18.77 -2.12 1.30
N ASP A 145 17.92 -3.11 1.60
CA ASP A 145 18.29 -4.52 1.57
C ASP A 145 18.82 -4.92 0.18
N ALA A 146 18.10 -4.60 -0.89
CA ALA A 146 18.47 -5.02 -2.24
C ALA A 146 19.70 -4.29 -2.81
N LEU A 147 19.79 -2.97 -2.63
CA LEU A 147 20.83 -2.15 -3.29
C LEU A 147 22.05 -1.91 -2.41
N VAL A 148 21.92 -2.04 -1.10
CA VAL A 148 23.00 -1.85 -0.14
C VAL A 148 23.40 -3.20 0.43
N GLU A 149 22.58 -3.83 1.28
CA GLU A 149 22.99 -4.99 2.08
C GLU A 149 23.31 -6.24 1.24
N ASP A 150 22.36 -6.74 0.46
CA ASP A 150 22.50 -7.92 -0.39
C ASP A 150 23.61 -7.72 -1.42
N SER A 151 23.75 -6.48 -1.91
CA SER A 151 24.79 -6.15 -2.89
C SER A 151 26.20 -6.29 -2.29
N ILE A 152 26.37 -5.95 -1.01
CA ILE A 152 27.66 -6.04 -0.30
C ILE A 152 27.98 -7.49 0.05
N GLN A 153 26.98 -8.27 0.47
CA GLN A 153 27.10 -9.72 0.67
C GLN A 153 27.61 -10.40 -0.61
N ASN A 154 26.97 -10.09 -1.75
CA ASN A 154 27.41 -10.61 -3.06
C ASN A 154 28.82 -10.15 -3.44
N GLU A 155 29.15 -8.88 -3.16
CA GLU A 155 30.45 -8.32 -3.47
C GLU A 155 31.57 -8.95 -2.63
N LYS A 156 31.31 -9.23 -1.35
CA LYS A 156 32.21 -10.01 -0.48
C LYS A 156 32.43 -11.40 -1.05
N MET A 157 31.36 -12.16 -1.32
CA MET A 157 31.48 -13.51 -1.86
C MET A 157 32.25 -13.55 -3.19
N LEU A 158 32.01 -12.60 -4.08
CA LEU A 158 32.72 -12.51 -5.34
C LEU A 158 34.20 -12.18 -5.14
N ASN A 159 34.53 -11.22 -4.28
CA ASN A 159 35.93 -10.81 -4.10
C ASN A 159 36.76 -11.88 -3.36
N GLU A 160 36.15 -12.67 -2.48
CA GLU A 160 36.80 -13.75 -1.73
C GLU A 160 37.05 -14.99 -2.61
N ASN A 161 36.08 -15.37 -3.45
CA ASN A 161 36.07 -16.69 -4.08
C ASN A 161 36.44 -16.69 -5.57
N VAL A 162 36.42 -15.53 -6.24
CA VAL A 162 36.70 -15.46 -7.68
C VAL A 162 38.20 -15.47 -7.93
N GLN A 163 38.65 -16.43 -8.75
CA GLN A 163 40.01 -16.45 -9.28
C GLN A 163 40.19 -15.38 -10.35
N ILE A 164 41.34 -14.73 -10.34
CA ILE A 164 41.73 -13.73 -11.35
C ILE A 164 42.07 -14.47 -12.65
N LEU A 165 41.41 -14.11 -13.74
CA LEU A 165 41.61 -14.73 -15.06
C LEU A 165 42.07 -13.68 -16.07
N ASP A 166 42.88 -14.11 -17.05
CA ASP A 166 43.52 -13.22 -18.02
C ASP A 166 42.53 -12.39 -18.86
N TRP A 167 41.36 -12.94 -19.17
CA TRP A 167 40.33 -12.29 -19.97
C TRP A 167 39.55 -11.20 -19.21
N MET A 168 39.72 -11.08 -17.89
CA MET A 168 38.99 -10.10 -17.10
C MET A 168 39.41 -8.65 -17.43
N PRO A 169 38.49 -7.67 -17.39
CA PRO A 169 38.85 -6.26 -17.52
C PRO A 169 39.83 -5.81 -16.43
N GLU A 170 40.79 -4.96 -16.77
CA GLU A 170 41.86 -4.51 -15.85
C GLU A 170 41.32 -3.94 -14.53
N ARG A 171 40.27 -3.11 -14.60
CA ARG A 171 39.60 -2.56 -13.41
C ARG A 171 39.11 -3.64 -12.44
N ARG A 172 38.72 -4.81 -12.96
CA ARG A 172 38.23 -5.95 -12.16
C ARG A 172 39.39 -6.72 -11.56
N LYS A 173 40.48 -6.91 -12.32
CA LYS A 173 41.72 -7.53 -11.82
C LYS A 173 42.29 -6.71 -10.65
N ASN A 174 42.54 -5.43 -10.86
CA ASN A 174 43.13 -4.54 -9.85
C ASN A 174 42.29 -4.50 -8.56
N LYS A 175 40.96 -4.54 -8.68
CA LYS A 175 40.07 -4.61 -7.51
C LYS A 175 40.19 -5.93 -6.75
N LEU A 176 40.20 -7.06 -7.45
CA LEU A 176 40.35 -8.39 -6.84
C LEU A 176 41.71 -8.52 -6.18
N GLU A 177 42.78 -8.11 -6.86
CA GLU A 177 44.15 -8.11 -6.34
C GLU A 177 44.25 -7.24 -5.08
N LEU A 178 43.71 -6.02 -5.11
CA LEU A 178 43.66 -5.16 -3.94
C LEU A 178 42.94 -5.86 -2.79
N TYR A 179 41.70 -6.32 -2.99
CA TYR A 179 40.90 -6.94 -1.94
C TYR A 179 41.55 -8.19 -1.34
N GLN A 180 42.15 -9.03 -2.19
CA GLN A 180 42.83 -10.26 -1.76
C GLN A 180 44.15 -9.98 -1.02
N SER A 181 44.75 -8.81 -1.24
CA SER A 181 45.96 -8.38 -0.51
C SER A 181 45.68 -7.83 0.90
N LEU A 182 44.41 -7.50 1.21
CA LEU A 182 44.01 -6.93 2.50
C LEU A 182 43.98 -8.00 3.61
N ASP A 183 44.29 -7.60 4.84
CA ASP A 183 43.98 -8.39 6.03
C ASP A 183 42.47 -8.36 6.36
N GLU A 184 42.02 -9.22 7.28
CA GLU A 184 40.59 -9.33 7.61
C GLU A 184 39.98 -8.03 8.14
N ASN A 185 40.72 -7.25 8.94
CA ASN A 185 40.22 -5.96 9.43
C ASN A 185 40.13 -4.93 8.30
N GLN A 186 41.13 -4.91 7.42
CA GLN A 186 41.14 -4.06 6.24
C GLN A 186 40.01 -4.41 5.26
N LYS A 187 39.69 -5.70 5.07
CA LYS A 187 38.55 -6.14 4.26
C LYS A 187 37.23 -5.66 4.83
N ILE A 188 37.06 -5.71 6.16
CA ILE A 188 35.86 -5.19 6.82
C ILE A 188 35.72 -3.69 6.56
N ILE A 189 36.79 -2.91 6.77
CA ILE A 189 36.80 -1.46 6.53
C ILE A 189 36.50 -1.16 5.05
N PHE A 190 37.11 -1.91 4.13
CA PHE A 190 36.92 -1.75 2.69
C PHE A 190 35.46 -1.98 2.28
N LEU A 191 34.84 -3.07 2.74
CA LEU A 191 33.42 -3.34 2.47
C LEU A 191 32.50 -2.29 3.10
N LYS A 192 32.84 -1.80 4.30
CA LYS A 192 32.08 -0.73 4.96
C LYS A 192 32.14 0.58 4.15
N SER A 193 33.31 0.96 3.64
CA SER A 193 33.44 2.13 2.76
C SER A 193 32.63 2.00 1.47
N ILE A 194 32.53 0.79 0.89
CA ILE A 194 31.67 0.56 -0.28
C ILE A 194 30.20 0.67 0.12
N LYS A 195 29.81 0.09 1.26
CA LYS A 195 28.44 0.17 1.80
C LYS A 195 28.01 1.62 1.98
N ASP A 196 28.86 2.45 2.59
CA ASP A 196 28.62 3.88 2.80
C ASP A 196 28.46 4.63 1.46
N ALA A 197 29.33 4.35 0.49
CA ALA A 197 29.26 4.97 -0.83
C ALA A 197 27.95 4.61 -1.56
N LYS A 198 27.48 3.36 -1.44
CA LYS A 198 26.20 2.91 -2.01
C LYS A 198 25.01 3.55 -1.30
N ALA A 199 25.00 3.55 0.03
CA ALA A 199 23.95 4.19 0.82
C ALA A 199 23.83 5.69 0.46
N ASN A 200 24.96 6.40 0.38
CA ASN A 200 24.98 7.80 -0.04
C ASN A 200 24.45 8.02 -1.46
N ALA A 201 24.76 7.12 -2.41
CA ALA A 201 24.24 7.22 -3.77
C ALA A 201 22.71 7.07 -3.82
N VAL A 202 22.15 6.12 -3.06
CA VAL A 202 20.69 5.91 -2.97
C VAL A 202 20.01 7.09 -2.26
N TYR A 203 20.60 7.58 -1.16
CA TYR A 203 20.10 8.76 -0.45
C TYR A 203 20.01 9.98 -1.37
N ASN A 204 21.09 10.28 -2.11
CA ASN A 204 21.12 11.40 -3.05
C ASN A 204 20.08 11.26 -4.17
N LEU A 205 19.81 10.02 -4.63
CA LEU A 205 18.75 9.75 -5.58
C LEU A 205 17.38 10.09 -5.00
N PHE A 206 17.09 9.70 -3.75
CA PHE A 206 15.83 10.08 -3.10
C PHE A 206 15.71 11.60 -2.92
N CYS A 207 16.78 12.30 -2.49
CA CYS A 207 16.77 13.75 -2.43
C CYS A 207 16.46 14.40 -3.80
N MET A 208 16.99 13.84 -4.89
CA MET A 208 16.69 14.33 -6.24
C MET A 208 15.22 14.12 -6.61
N LEU A 209 14.66 12.93 -6.34
CA LEU A 209 13.25 12.60 -6.62
C LEU A 209 12.29 13.49 -5.83
N GLU A 210 12.69 13.92 -4.63
CA GLU A 210 11.92 14.82 -3.76
C GLU A 210 12.12 16.31 -4.07
N GLY A 211 12.90 16.65 -5.11
CA GLY A 211 13.19 18.05 -5.42
C GLY A 211 14.08 18.75 -4.38
N LEU A 212 14.74 18.00 -3.49
CA LEU A 212 15.75 18.48 -2.55
C LEU A 212 17.15 18.58 -3.19
N GLY A 213 17.27 18.23 -4.47
CA GLY A 213 18.50 18.34 -5.28
C GLY A 213 18.95 19.77 -5.59
N ASN A 214 19.96 19.89 -6.47
CA ASN A 214 20.53 21.19 -6.84
C ASN A 214 19.46 22.10 -7.45
N LYS A 215 19.56 23.41 -7.17
CA LYS A 215 18.58 24.40 -7.63
C LYS A 215 18.38 24.40 -9.16
N LYS A 216 19.44 24.08 -9.93
CA LYS A 216 19.37 23.95 -11.39
C LYS A 216 18.50 22.77 -11.87
N ASP A 217 18.40 21.71 -11.09
CA ASP A 217 17.66 20.50 -11.48
C ASP A 217 16.15 20.70 -11.30
N ARG A 218 15.75 21.45 -10.27
CA ARG A 218 14.35 21.83 -10.00
C ARG A 218 13.69 22.64 -11.10
N ASP A 219 14.47 23.39 -11.87
CA ASP A 219 13.96 24.24 -12.95
C ASP A 219 13.81 23.47 -14.28
N LEU A 220 14.27 22.22 -14.36
CA LEU A 220 14.31 21.43 -15.59
C LEU A 220 13.21 20.36 -15.69
N PHE A 221 12.80 19.76 -14.58
CA PHE A 221 11.80 18.69 -14.56
C PHE A 221 11.09 18.60 -13.21
N GLU A 222 9.81 18.27 -13.25
CA GLU A 222 9.00 17.91 -12.07
C GLU A 222 8.87 16.38 -12.01
N VAL A 223 9.21 15.79 -10.87
CA VAL A 223 9.11 14.34 -10.67
C VAL A 223 7.94 14.03 -9.75
N GLU A 224 7.01 13.19 -10.22
CA GLU A 224 5.93 12.65 -9.39
C GLU A 224 6.19 11.16 -9.15
N LEU A 225 6.46 10.79 -7.89
CA LEU A 225 6.62 9.40 -7.50
C LEU A 225 5.32 8.85 -6.93
N LYS A 226 4.91 7.67 -7.43
CA LYS A 226 3.73 6.95 -6.91
C LYS A 226 4.10 5.55 -6.46
N ILE A 227 3.73 5.18 -5.25
CA ILE A 227 3.81 3.81 -4.74
C ILE A 227 2.38 3.29 -4.67
N ASN A 228 2.08 2.24 -5.44
CA ASN A 228 0.74 1.67 -5.58
C ASN A 228 -0.32 2.73 -5.98
N GLY A 229 0.04 3.64 -6.89
CA GLY A 229 -0.84 4.70 -7.39
C GLY A 229 -1.04 5.88 -6.43
N LEU A 230 -0.56 5.78 -5.19
CA LEU A 230 -0.58 6.87 -4.22
C LEU A 230 0.66 7.74 -4.40
N LYS A 231 0.44 9.05 -4.53
CA LYS A 231 1.53 10.02 -4.61
C LYS A 231 2.33 10.02 -3.30
N VAL A 232 3.65 9.96 -3.44
CA VAL A 232 4.60 10.11 -2.35
C VAL A 232 5.06 11.55 -2.39
N ASP A 233 4.55 12.35 -1.46
CA ASP A 233 4.79 13.79 -1.50
C ASP A 233 6.21 14.12 -1.03
N GLU A 234 6.68 13.59 0.11
CA GLU A 234 8.03 13.83 0.68
C GLU A 234 8.39 12.74 1.74
N GLY A 235 9.68 12.57 2.08
CA GLY A 235 10.16 11.85 3.28
C GLY A 235 10.88 10.50 3.07
N LEU A 236 11.08 10.06 1.82
CA LEU A 236 11.90 8.90 1.46
C LEU A 236 13.37 9.07 1.85
N ALA A 237 13.98 10.24 1.61
CA ALA A 237 15.38 10.47 1.95
C ALA A 237 15.61 10.37 3.47
N ASP A 238 14.77 11.04 4.26
CA ASP A 238 14.83 10.99 5.73
C ASP A 238 14.58 9.58 6.26
N THR A 239 13.59 8.87 5.71
CA THR A 239 13.28 7.49 6.10
C THR A 239 14.43 6.56 5.75
N PHE A 240 15.04 6.72 4.56
CA PHE A 240 16.21 5.93 4.16
C PHE A 240 17.40 6.19 5.06
N TRP A 241 17.66 7.45 5.42
CA TRP A 241 18.74 7.77 6.35
C TRP A 241 18.53 7.14 7.72
N LYS A 242 17.30 7.14 8.26
CA LYS A 242 16.97 6.42 9.49
C LYS A 242 17.30 4.92 9.39
N VAL A 243 16.90 4.27 8.30
CA VAL A 243 17.20 2.84 8.07
C VAL A 243 18.71 2.59 8.00
N VAL A 244 19.48 3.47 7.34
CA VAL A 244 20.95 3.38 7.32
C VAL A 244 21.52 3.43 8.74
N MET A 245 21.11 4.42 9.54
CA MET A 245 21.61 4.61 10.91
C MET A 245 21.27 3.43 11.84
N GLU A 246 20.04 2.90 11.76
CA GLU A 246 19.63 1.72 12.52
C GLU A 246 20.50 0.48 12.23
N ASN A 247 20.92 0.32 10.98
CA ASN A 247 21.75 -0.81 10.54
C ASN A 247 23.26 -0.56 10.71
N ASP A 248 23.67 0.68 11.02
CA ASP A 248 25.06 1.01 11.37
C ASP A 248 25.34 0.85 12.87
N GLU A 249 24.31 0.91 13.73
CA GLU A 249 24.40 0.73 15.19
C GLU A 249 24.52 -0.73 15.66
N THR A 250 24.45 -1.71 14.76
CA THR A 250 24.48 -3.14 15.09
C THR A 250 25.87 -3.78 14.92
N TYR A 251 26.91 -3.26 15.58
CA TYR A 251 28.18 -3.98 15.84
C TYR A 251 28.87 -3.52 17.13
#